data_AF-A0A149PGX5-F1
#
_entry.id   AF-A0A149PGX5-F1
#
_cell.length_a   1.000
_cell.length_b   1.000
_cell.length_c   1.000
_cell.angle_alpha   90.00
_cell.angle_beta   90.00
_cell.angle_gamma   90.00
#
_symmetry.space_group_name_H-M   'P 1'
#
loop_
_entity.id
_entity.type
_entity.pdbx_description
1 polymer ?
#
loop_
_entity_poly.entity_id
_entity_poly.type
_entity_poly.pdbx_seq_one_letter_code
_entity_poly.pdbx_strand_id
1 'polypeptide(L)'
;MSTLIPQRLVDAQNTGIQQLFAFSSTAFDGLEKLTQLNLQVVKATLAENEALMAKALSAKPEELIALSTSLVKPTAEKLTAYSRHVYEIMSGVQSALTATAPSQYQQHARDAQGFVESLTKSASLGTNIVEAE
;
A
#
# COMPACT_ATOMS: atom_id res chain seq x y z
N MET A 1 -11.46 -1.19 51.22
CA MET A 1 -10.75 -1.45 49.95
C MET A 1 -11.72 -1.62 48.77
N SER A 2 -12.76 -0.79 48.63
CA SER A 2 -13.80 -0.95 47.58
C SER A 2 -13.85 0.18 46.53
N THR A 3 -12.93 1.14 46.57
CA THR A 3 -12.86 2.28 45.63
C THR A 3 -11.86 2.09 44.48
N LEU A 4 -10.92 1.14 44.62
CA LEU A 4 -9.91 0.85 43.59
C LEU A 4 -10.48 0.08 42.40
N ILE A 5 -11.46 -0.81 42.61
CA ILE A 5 -12.08 -1.61 41.53
C ILE A 5 -12.89 -0.72 40.56
N PRO A 6 -13.71 0.24 41.03
CA PRO A 6 -14.37 1.21 40.15
C PRO A 6 -13.39 2.06 39.34
N GLN A 7 -12.31 2.57 39.96
CA GLN A 7 -11.35 3.41 39.23
C GLN A 7 -10.58 2.64 38.16
N ARG A 8 -10.10 1.42 38.45
CA ARG A 8 -9.42 0.58 37.46
C ARG A 8 -10.32 0.23 36.27
N LEU A 9 -11.63 0.07 36.50
CA LEU A 9 -12.60 -0.18 35.44
C LEU A 9 -12.84 1.07 34.57
N VAL A 10 -12.93 2.25 35.18
CA VAL A 10 -13.08 3.54 34.47
C VAL A 10 -11.82 3.86 33.65
N ASP A 11 -10.63 3.67 34.22
CA ASP A 11 -9.35 3.89 33.52
C ASP A 11 -9.17 2.90 32.35
N ALA A 12 -9.57 1.64 32.53
CA ALA A 12 -9.55 0.65 31.46
C ALA A 12 -10.51 0.99 30.31
N GLN A 13 -11.72 1.48 30.61
CA GLN A 13 -12.66 1.93 29.59
C GLN A 13 -12.13 3.16 28.82
N ASN A 14 -11.58 4.14 29.53
CA ASN A 14 -10.97 5.33 28.90
C ASN A 14 -9.79 4.96 28.00
N THR A 15 -8.95 4.02 28.43
CA THR A 15 -7.81 3.52 27.64
C THR A 15 -8.27 2.81 26.37
N GLY A 16 -9.30 1.96 26.46
CA GLY A 16 -9.86 1.26 25.30
C GLY A 16 -10.46 2.22 24.26
N ILE A 17 -11.14 3.28 24.71
CA ILE A 17 -11.69 4.32 23.83
C ILE A 17 -10.56 5.11 23.14
N GLN A 18 -9.51 5.48 23.88
CA GLN A 18 -8.35 6.18 23.31
C GLN A 18 -7.63 5.33 22.27
N GLN A 19 -7.46 4.03 22.53
CA GLN A 19 -6.88 3.07 21.57
C GLN A 19 -7.73 2.95 20.30
N LEU A 20 -9.06 2.92 20.44
CA LEU A 20 -9.97 2.87 19.29
C LEU A 20 -9.83 4.13 18.43
N PHE A 21 -9.82 5.32 19.03
CA PHE A 21 -9.62 6.57 18.29
C PHE A 21 -8.25 6.63 17.61
N ALA A 22 -7.19 6.19 18.29
CA ALA A 22 -5.84 6.12 17.71
C ALA A 22 -5.78 5.14 16.52
N PHE A 23 -6.42 3.97 16.66
CA PHE A 23 -6.56 3.00 15.58
C PHE A 23 -7.31 3.61 14.39
N SER A 24 -8.48 4.20 14.62
CA SER A 24 -9.30 4.80 13.57
C SER A 24 -8.55 5.92 12.86
N SER A 25 -7.88 6.80 13.61
CA SER A 25 -7.07 7.87 13.04
C SER A 25 -5.95 7.33 12.14
N THR A 26 -5.26 6.28 12.57
CA THR A 26 -4.18 5.63 11.79
C THR A 26 -4.72 4.96 10.53
N ALA A 27 -5.89 4.31 10.63
CA ALA A 27 -6.54 3.69 9.48
C ALA A 27 -6.97 4.74 8.44
N PHE A 28 -7.52 5.88 8.88
CA PHE A 28 -7.88 6.98 7.98
C PHE A 28 -6.66 7.62 7.32
N ASP A 29 -5.55 7.80 8.03
CA ASP A 29 -4.28 8.27 7.43
C ASP A 29 -3.77 7.31 6.34
N GLY A 30 -3.87 5.99 6.57
CA GLY A 30 -3.58 4.98 5.56
C GLY A 30 -4.46 5.08 4.31
N LEU A 31 -5.77 5.27 4.50
CA LEU A 31 -6.72 5.48 3.40
C LEU A 31 -6.41 6.75 2.61
N GLU A 32 -6.14 7.85 3.31
CA GLU A 32 -5.75 9.12 2.68
C GLU A 32 -4.52 8.95 1.79
N LYS A 33 -3.47 8.28 2.30
CA LYS A 33 -2.26 8.00 1.54
C LYS A 33 -2.52 7.11 0.32
N LEU A 34 -3.36 6.08 0.44
CA LEU A 34 -3.75 5.23 -0.70
C LEU A 34 -4.51 6.02 -1.76
N THR A 35 -5.47 6.87 -1.35
CA THR A 35 -6.20 7.74 -2.26
C THR A 35 -5.26 8.73 -2.95
N GLN A 36 -4.34 9.34 -2.19
CA GLN A 36 -3.35 10.26 -2.72
C GLN A 36 -2.41 9.57 -3.73
N LEU A 37 -1.96 8.35 -3.44
CA LEU A 37 -1.15 7.55 -4.37
C LEU A 37 -1.92 7.26 -5.67
N ASN A 38 -3.16 6.79 -5.58
CA ASN A 38 -4.00 6.53 -6.75
C ASN A 38 -4.20 7.79 -7.60
N LEU A 39 -4.46 8.93 -6.98
CA LEU A 39 -4.62 10.19 -7.69
C LEU A 39 -3.33 10.61 -8.41
N GLN A 40 -2.16 10.41 -7.80
CA GLN A 40 -0.88 10.68 -8.42
C GLN A 40 -0.65 9.79 -9.65
N VAL A 41 -0.93 8.48 -9.53
CA VAL A 41 -0.82 7.54 -10.65
C VAL A 41 -1.75 7.94 -11.79
N VAL A 42 -3.02 8.23 -11.51
CA VAL A 42 -3.99 8.65 -12.53
C VAL A 42 -3.52 9.92 -13.25
N LYS A 43 -3.05 10.93 -12.51
CA LYS A 43 -2.53 12.17 -13.10
C LYS A 43 -1.29 11.91 -13.97
N ALA A 44 -0.35 11.11 -13.50
CA ALA A 44 0.84 10.74 -14.24
C ALA A 44 0.47 9.98 -15.53
N THR A 45 -0.39 8.97 -15.43
CA THR A 45 -0.88 8.20 -16.57
C THR A 45 -1.61 9.08 -17.59
N LEU A 46 -2.40 10.07 -17.16
CA LEU A 46 -3.06 10.99 -18.08
C LEU A 46 -2.05 11.85 -18.85
N ALA A 47 -1.08 12.45 -18.15
CA ALA A 47 -0.02 13.25 -18.78
C ALA A 47 0.85 12.43 -19.74
N GLU A 48 1.14 11.17 -19.37
CA GLU A 48 1.88 10.24 -20.23
C GLU A 48 1.08 9.85 -21.48
N ASN A 49 -0.23 9.60 -21.35
CA ASN A 49 -1.08 9.30 -22.51
C ASN A 49 -1.18 10.48 -23.48
N GLU A 50 -1.24 11.72 -22.97
CA GLU A 50 -1.19 12.93 -23.82
C GLU A 50 0.11 12.97 -24.64
N ALA A 51 1.26 12.76 -23.99
CA ALA A 51 2.55 12.70 -24.66
C ALA A 51 2.65 11.53 -25.66
N LEU A 52 2.09 10.38 -25.31
CA LEU A 52 2.04 9.20 -26.18
C LEU A 52 1.17 9.42 -27.41
N MET A 53 -0.01 10.02 -27.25
CA MET A 53 -0.89 10.36 -28.38
C MET A 53 -0.20 11.36 -29.32
N ALA A 54 0.42 12.41 -28.79
CA ALA A 54 1.17 13.37 -29.60
C ALA A 54 2.29 12.69 -30.41
N LYS A 55 3.05 11.80 -29.76
CA LYS A 55 4.12 11.05 -30.41
C LYS A 55 3.57 10.09 -31.48
N ALA A 56 2.49 9.35 -31.18
CA ALA A 56 1.87 8.41 -32.11
C ALA A 56 1.30 9.09 -33.36
N LEU A 57 0.68 10.28 -33.22
CA LEU A 57 0.14 11.05 -34.35
C LEU A 57 1.22 11.56 -35.32
N SER A 58 2.45 11.74 -34.84
CA SER A 58 3.59 12.17 -35.65
C SER A 58 4.47 11.04 -36.17
N ALA A 59 4.24 9.80 -35.72
CA ALA A 59 5.12 8.67 -35.95
C ALA A 59 4.83 7.94 -37.27
N LYS A 60 5.89 7.40 -37.88
CA LYS A 60 5.75 6.46 -39.01
C LYS A 60 5.30 5.08 -38.53
N PRO A 61 4.74 4.22 -39.41
CA PRO A 61 4.30 2.87 -39.03
C PRO A 61 5.38 2.02 -38.33
N GLU A 62 6.63 2.11 -38.77
CA GLU A 62 7.77 1.40 -38.17
C GLU A 62 8.12 1.92 -36.76
N GLU A 63 7.95 3.23 -36.55
CA GLU A 63 8.19 3.90 -35.27
C GLU A 63 7.10 3.58 -34.23
N LEU A 64 5.89 3.22 -34.67
CA LEU A 64 4.79 2.80 -33.77
C LEU A 64 5.07 1.43 -33.11
N ILE A 65 5.70 0.51 -33.83
CA ILE A 65 6.12 -0.79 -33.27
C ILE A 65 7.21 -0.56 -32.22
N ALA A 66 8.23 0.24 -32.57
CA ALA A 66 9.29 0.61 -31.63
C ALA A 66 8.75 1.37 -30.41
N LEU A 67 7.75 2.23 -30.61
CA LEU A 67 7.07 2.95 -29.54
C LEU A 67 6.39 1.96 -28.57
N SER A 68 5.66 0.97 -29.07
CA SER A 68 4.98 -0.04 -28.24
C SER A 68 5.98 -0.83 -27.38
N THR A 69 7.09 -1.29 -27.97
CA THR A 69 8.15 -1.99 -27.24
C THR A 69 8.81 -1.10 -26.19
N SER A 70 9.00 0.19 -26.47
CA SER A 70 9.62 1.14 -25.54
C SER A 70 8.82 1.37 -24.25
N LEU A 71 7.53 1.02 -24.22
CA LEU A 71 6.64 1.22 -23.07
C LEU A 71 6.60 0.04 -22.11
N VAL A 72 7.03 -1.15 -22.54
CA VAL A 72 6.96 -2.38 -21.71
C VAL A 72 7.78 -2.21 -20.43
N LYS A 73 9.05 -1.82 -20.55
CA LYS A 73 9.95 -1.66 -19.39
C LYS A 73 9.46 -0.56 -18.42
N PRO A 74 9.17 0.68 -18.86
CA PRO A 74 8.65 1.71 -17.97
C PRO A 74 7.34 1.33 -17.28
N THR A 75 6.46 0.57 -17.94
CA THR A 75 5.20 0.11 -17.35
C THR A 75 5.46 -0.91 -16.23
N ALA A 76 6.37 -1.85 -16.44
CA ALA A 76 6.76 -2.82 -15.41
C ALA A 76 7.40 -2.14 -14.18
N GLU A 77 8.26 -1.14 -14.42
CA GLU A 77 8.87 -0.34 -13.35
C GLU A 77 7.82 0.44 -12.53
N LYS A 78 6.83 1.04 -13.20
CA LYS A 78 5.71 1.75 -12.54
C LYS A 78 4.85 0.83 -11.70
N LEU A 79 4.50 -0.36 -12.21
CA LEU A 79 3.73 -1.34 -11.44
C LEU A 79 4.49 -1.80 -10.19
N THR A 80 5.79 -2.04 -10.33
CA THR A 80 6.68 -2.39 -9.22
C THR A 80 6.79 -1.27 -8.18
N ALA A 81 6.87 -0.02 -8.63
CA ALA A 81 6.89 1.14 -7.74
C ALA A 81 5.55 1.31 -7.00
N TYR A 82 4.43 1.18 -7.72
CA TYR A 82 3.10 1.25 -7.13
C TYR A 82 2.89 0.17 -6.06
N SER A 83 3.27 -1.08 -6.33
CA SER A 83 3.14 -2.17 -5.35
C SER A 83 4.00 -1.94 -4.11
N ARG A 84 5.23 -1.41 -4.29
CA ARG A 84 6.09 -1.00 -3.18
C ARG A 84 5.46 0.12 -2.34
N HIS A 85 4.90 1.15 -2.97
CA HIS A 85 4.25 2.24 -2.22
C HIS A 85 3.01 1.78 -1.46
N VAL A 86 2.20 0.90 -2.04
CA VAL A 86 1.08 0.28 -1.32
C VAL A 86 1.59 -0.50 -0.10
N TYR A 87 2.65 -1.28 -0.27
CA TYR A 87 3.28 -2.02 0.83
C TYR A 87 3.81 -1.09 1.94
N GLU A 88 4.49 0.00 1.57
CA GLU A 88 5.01 1.01 2.52
C GLU A 88 3.87 1.65 3.33
N ILE A 89 2.75 1.98 2.69
CA ILE A 89 1.58 2.54 3.38
C ILE A 89 1.01 1.52 4.36
N MET A 90 0.78 0.28 3.92
CA MET A 90 0.21 -0.76 4.76
C MET A 90 1.10 -1.12 5.96
N SER A 91 2.42 -1.23 5.73
CA SER A 91 3.39 -1.50 6.79
C SER A 91 3.52 -0.33 7.77
N GLY A 92 3.41 0.92 7.30
CA GLY A 92 3.34 2.11 8.16
C GLY A 92 2.13 2.10 9.09
N VAL A 93 0.94 1.79 8.56
CA VAL A 93 -0.29 1.62 9.36
C VAL A 93 -0.09 0.51 10.39
N GLN A 94 0.39 -0.66 9.98
CA GLN A 94 0.67 -1.77 10.89
C GLN A 94 1.65 -1.39 12.01
N SER A 95 2.74 -0.70 11.67
CA SER A 95 3.73 -0.26 12.66
C SER A 95 3.12 0.70 13.67
N ALA A 96 2.31 1.66 13.22
CA ALA A 96 1.64 2.62 14.10
C ALA A 96 0.65 1.92 15.05
N LEU A 97 -0.12 0.95 14.54
CA LEU A 97 -1.05 0.18 15.36
C LEU A 97 -0.36 -0.67 16.43
N THR A 98 0.77 -1.29 16.09
CA THR A 98 1.51 -2.17 17.00
C THR A 98 2.28 -1.39 18.07
N ALA A 99 2.70 -0.16 17.78
CA ALA A 99 3.28 0.75 18.77
C ALA A 99 2.28 1.19 19.86
N THR A 100 0.98 1.24 19.53
CA THR A 100 -0.09 1.62 20.46
C THR A 100 -0.77 0.44 21.17
N ALA A 101 -0.45 -0.79 20.77
CA ALA A 101 -1.11 -1.98 21.31
C ALA A 101 -0.35 -2.55 22.54
N PRO A 102 -1.05 -2.99 23.61
CA PRO A 102 -0.42 -3.69 24.72
C PRO A 102 0.33 -4.93 24.20
N SER A 103 1.41 -5.36 24.89
CA SER A 103 2.29 -6.48 24.50
C SER A 103 1.57 -7.77 24.09
N GLN A 104 0.34 -7.98 24.56
CA GLN A 104 -0.51 -9.13 24.23
C GLN A 104 -0.98 -9.14 22.76
N TYR A 105 -0.94 -8.00 22.06
CA TYR A 105 -1.33 -7.87 20.65
C TYR A 105 -0.15 -7.97 19.67
N GLN A 106 1.09 -8.09 20.14
CA GLN A 106 2.26 -8.32 19.29
C GLN A 106 2.20 -9.66 18.51
N GLN A 107 1.30 -10.57 18.89
CA GLN A 107 1.07 -11.81 18.14
C GLN A 107 0.33 -11.53 16.83
N HIS A 108 -0.75 -10.75 16.86
CA HIS A 108 -1.51 -10.36 15.66
C HIS A 108 -0.72 -9.44 14.71
N ALA A 109 0.17 -8.62 15.27
CA ALA A 109 1.17 -7.86 14.52
C ALA A 109 2.03 -8.75 13.61
N ARG A 110 2.55 -9.85 14.17
CA ARG A 110 3.40 -10.81 13.47
C ARG A 110 2.64 -11.60 12.42
N ASP A 111 1.39 -11.97 12.70
CA ASP A 111 0.54 -12.67 11.73
C ASP A 111 0.28 -11.81 10.48
N ALA A 112 0.03 -10.51 10.67
CA ALA A 112 -0.15 -9.58 9.56
C ALA A 112 1.16 -9.33 8.79
N GLN A 113 2.33 -9.32 9.44
CA GLN A 113 3.63 -9.28 8.74
C GLN A 113 3.85 -10.53 7.90
N GLY A 114 3.53 -11.72 8.42
CA GLY A 114 3.61 -12.98 7.68
C GLY A 114 2.66 -13.03 6.49
N PHE A 115 1.47 -12.44 6.59
CA PHE A 115 0.55 -12.30 5.45
C PHE A 115 1.13 -11.39 4.35
N VAL A 116 1.70 -10.26 4.74
CA VAL A 116 2.34 -9.31 3.83
C VAL A 116 3.58 -9.91 3.15
N GLU A 117 4.39 -10.68 3.88
CA GLU A 117 5.48 -11.48 3.31
C GLU A 117 4.96 -12.56 2.36
N SER A 118 3.83 -13.21 2.67
CA SER A 118 3.22 -14.22 1.79
C SER A 118 2.73 -13.62 0.47
N LEU A 119 2.19 -12.39 0.50
CA LEU A 119 1.78 -11.66 -0.71
C LEU A 119 2.99 -11.24 -1.54
N THR A 120 4.06 -10.79 -0.89
CA THR A 120 5.32 -10.44 -1.54
C THR A 120 5.97 -11.67 -2.19
N LYS A 121 5.98 -12.80 -1.49
CA LYS A 121 6.47 -14.09 -2.00
C LYS A 121 5.59 -14.62 -3.14
N SER A 122 4.27 -14.47 -3.06
CA SER A 122 3.34 -14.86 -4.13
C SER A 122 3.46 -13.96 -5.36
N ALA A 123 3.72 -12.67 -5.17
CA ALA A 123 4.02 -11.75 -6.26
C ALA A 123 5.35 -12.11 -6.96
N SER A 124 6.36 -12.58 -6.21
CA SER A 124 7.62 -13.09 -6.78
C SER A 124 7.51 -14.45 -7.48
N LEU A 125 6.48 -15.23 -7.16
CA LEU A 125 6.15 -16.49 -7.86
C LEU A 125 5.28 -16.27 -9.10
N GLY A 126 4.72 -15.06 -9.26
CA GLY A 126 3.93 -14.65 -10.42
C GLY A 126 4.74 -14.26 -11.66
N THR A 127 6.07 -14.27 -11.59
CA THR A 127 6.96 -14.03 -12.75
C THR A 127 7.32 -15.29 -13.55
N ASN A 128 6.79 -16.47 -13.19
CA ASN A 128 7.01 -17.70 -13.99
C ASN A 128 6.01 -17.87 -15.16
N ILE A 129 5.26 -16.83 -15.57
CA ILE A 129 4.37 -16.90 -16.76
C ILE A 129 4.86 -16.00 -17.90
N VAL A 130 6.15 -15.62 -17.91
CA VAL A 130 6.81 -15.17 -19.15
C VAL A 130 8.22 -15.74 -19.20
N GLU A 131 8.33 -17.06 -19.30
CA GLU A 131 9.54 -17.70 -19.84
C GLU A 131 9.07 -18.71 -20.88
N ALA A 132 9.55 -18.50 -22.12
CA ALA A 132 9.64 -19.38 -23.30
C ALA A 132 8.86 -20.72 -23.28
N GLU A 133 8.17 -21.14 -24.33
CA GLU A 133 8.53 -21.15 -25.77
C GLU A 133 7.27 -21.54 -26.57
#